data_AF-A0AB36CJI6-F1
#
_entry.id   AF-A0AB36CJI6-F1
#
_cell.length_a   1.000
_cell.length_b   1.000
_cell.length_c   1.000
_cell.angle_alpha   90.00
_cell.angle_beta   90.00
_cell.angle_gamma   90.00
#
_symmetry.space_group_name_H-M   'P 1'
#
loop_
_entity.id
_entity.type
_entity.pdbx_description
1 polymer ?
#
loop_
_entity_poly.entity_id
_entity_poly.type
_entity_poly.pdbx_seq_one_letter_code
_entity_poly.pdbx_strand_id
1 'polypeptide(L)'
;MPLSLLPRAISLVVAAGVLSSCAADTPTDPNNTSEASPSSPAISSAPVAPRDGLAVDALPEVGRGGQEACPYLDTQFVADANGQRVTDFGVDTRFNPPGCVFYSYPDEPQLIVMVRRLSSFGQAMEVVDFAAPIDSTSPAEYGEWDGGRGALGGIPTGAGSVFAVAKDSMAVVVWSNQEQSVKAETIAKQVIINLGL
;
A
#
# COMPACT_ATOMS: atom_id res chain seq x y z
N MET A 1 -17.57 -30.21 36.27
CA MET A 1 -17.25 -31.64 36.04
C MET A 1 -17.83 -32.03 34.68
N PRO A 2 -17.12 -32.77 33.79
CA PRO A 2 -15.69 -32.83 33.45
C PRO A 2 -15.44 -32.30 32.01
N LEU A 3 -14.30 -31.66 31.73
CA LEU A 3 -13.11 -32.26 31.09
C LEU A 3 -13.38 -33.16 29.87
N SER A 4 -12.91 -32.72 28.70
CA SER A 4 -12.33 -33.62 27.70
C SER A 4 -11.24 -32.90 26.91
N LEU A 5 -10.02 -33.08 27.39
CA LEU A 5 -8.82 -33.09 26.56
C LEU A 5 -8.81 -34.41 25.77
N LEU A 6 -8.43 -34.38 24.49
CA LEU A 6 -7.65 -35.48 23.92
C LEU A 6 -6.66 -34.99 22.85
N PRO A 7 -5.54 -35.71 22.66
CA PRO A 7 -4.29 -35.19 22.08
C PRO A 7 -3.87 -35.89 20.76
N ARG A 8 -2.71 -35.47 20.22
CA ARG A 8 -1.86 -36.11 19.20
C ARG A 8 -2.34 -35.93 17.74
N ALA A 9 -1.49 -35.70 16.74
CA ALA A 9 -0.16 -36.26 16.54
C ALA A 9 0.80 -35.35 15.73
N ILE A 10 2.08 -35.56 16.03
CA ILE A 10 3.28 -35.07 15.35
C ILE A 10 3.43 -35.79 14.00
N SER A 11 3.79 -35.07 12.94
CA SER A 11 4.54 -35.68 11.82
C SER A 11 5.58 -34.71 11.29
N LEU A 12 6.82 -35.12 11.54
CA LEU A 12 8.09 -34.57 11.10
C LEU A 12 8.41 -35.21 9.74
N VAL A 13 8.67 -34.44 8.69
CA VAL A 13 9.30 -34.96 7.47
C VAL A 13 10.47 -34.04 7.12
N VAL A 14 11.66 -34.58 7.29
CA VAL A 14 12.96 -34.04 6.87
C VAL A 14 13.21 -34.54 5.45
N ALA A 15 13.61 -33.65 4.54
CA ALA A 15 14.26 -34.04 3.28
C ALA A 15 15.44 -33.12 3.02
N ALA A 16 16.64 -33.69 3.12
CA ALA A 16 17.91 -33.10 2.79
C ALA A 16 18.19 -33.21 1.28
N GLY A 17 18.78 -32.18 0.69
CA GLY A 17 19.35 -32.20 -0.66
C GLY A 17 20.63 -31.37 -0.67
N VAL A 18 21.75 -32.02 -0.97
CA VAL A 18 23.12 -31.47 -1.04
C VAL A 18 23.60 -31.62 -2.50
N LEU A 19 24.51 -30.73 -2.94
CA LEU A 19 25.65 -30.87 -3.88
C LEU A 19 25.84 -29.53 -4.66
N SER A 20 26.86 -28.70 -4.35
CA SER A 20 28.23 -28.62 -4.94
C SER A 20 28.25 -27.97 -6.35
N SER A 21 28.99 -26.89 -6.66
CA SER A 21 30.44 -26.88 -6.94
C SER A 21 30.96 -25.49 -7.43
N CYS A 22 32.17 -25.11 -6.95
CA CYS A 22 33.35 -24.40 -7.53
C CYS A 22 33.22 -23.25 -8.56
N ALA A 23 34.14 -22.27 -8.69
CA ALA A 23 35.35 -21.80 -7.98
C ALA A 23 35.80 -20.45 -8.60
N ALA A 24 36.83 -19.83 -8.00
CA ALA A 24 37.32 -18.44 -8.07
C ALA A 24 38.01 -17.95 -9.37
N ASP A 25 38.17 -16.62 -9.51
CA ASP A 25 39.48 -15.93 -9.42
C ASP A 25 39.38 -14.39 -9.64
N THR A 26 40.10 -13.63 -8.80
CA THR A 26 40.50 -12.19 -8.91
C THR A 26 42.00 -12.13 -9.33
N PRO A 27 42.74 -11.00 -9.55
CA PRO A 27 42.49 -9.55 -9.29
C PRO A 27 43.11 -8.52 -10.31
N THR A 28 42.94 -7.20 -10.02
CA THR A 28 43.77 -5.98 -10.32
C THR A 28 44.08 -5.58 -11.80
N ASP A 29 44.02 -4.29 -12.19
CA ASP A 29 44.94 -3.21 -11.77
C ASP A 29 44.42 -1.77 -12.05
N PRO A 30 45.07 -0.72 -11.49
CA PRO A 30 44.59 0.66 -11.35
C PRO A 30 45.09 1.59 -12.47
N ASN A 31 44.38 2.71 -12.72
CA ASN A 31 45.06 3.90 -13.24
C ASN A 31 44.28 5.22 -12.99
N ASN A 32 44.98 6.11 -12.27
CA ASN A 32 45.08 7.57 -12.39
C ASN A 32 43.85 8.51 -12.50
N THR A 33 43.63 9.25 -11.40
CA THR A 33 43.95 10.70 -11.20
C THR A 33 43.38 11.79 -12.12
N SER A 34 42.59 12.66 -11.45
CA SER A 34 42.42 14.13 -11.54
C SER A 34 41.78 14.84 -12.74
N GLU A 35 40.61 15.42 -12.42
CA GLU A 35 40.31 16.87 -12.42
C GLU A 35 40.13 17.60 -13.76
N ALA A 36 38.87 17.94 -14.06
CA ALA A 36 38.46 19.31 -14.38
C ALA A 36 36.93 19.45 -14.30
N SER A 37 36.48 20.33 -13.40
CA SER A 37 35.11 20.84 -13.34
C SER A 37 34.85 21.77 -14.52
N PRO A 38 33.67 21.71 -15.15
CA PRO A 38 32.97 22.97 -15.41
C PRO A 38 31.47 22.89 -15.06
N SER A 39 31.08 23.87 -14.23
CA SER A 39 29.81 24.60 -14.25
C SER A 39 28.50 23.79 -14.33
N SER A 40 27.90 23.60 -13.16
CA SER A 40 26.49 23.21 -13.01
C SER A 40 25.55 24.14 -13.79
N PRO A 41 24.73 23.62 -14.72
CA PRO A 41 23.43 24.22 -14.95
C PRO A 41 22.59 24.02 -13.69
N ALA A 42 21.96 25.09 -13.21
CA ALA A 42 20.94 25.00 -12.17
C ALA A 42 19.83 24.07 -12.66
N ILE A 43 19.82 22.84 -12.16
CA ILE A 43 18.73 21.90 -12.36
C ILE A 43 17.56 22.48 -11.56
N SER A 44 16.63 23.09 -12.28
CA SER A 44 15.29 23.30 -11.76
C SER A 44 14.75 21.92 -11.43
N SER A 45 14.73 21.57 -10.14
CA SER A 45 14.15 20.34 -9.64
C SER A 45 12.63 20.44 -9.74
N ALA A 46 12.12 20.27 -10.96
CA ALA A 46 10.75 19.85 -11.15
C ALA A 46 10.59 18.52 -10.39
N PRO A 47 9.50 18.32 -9.62
CA PRO A 47 9.28 17.06 -8.92
C PRO A 47 9.34 15.92 -9.94
N VAL A 48 10.22 14.96 -9.70
CA VAL A 48 10.27 13.72 -10.47
C VAL A 48 8.90 13.09 -10.30
N ALA A 49 8.11 13.08 -11.36
CA ALA A 49 6.79 12.49 -11.32
C ALA A 49 6.93 11.04 -10.81
N PRO A 50 6.05 10.59 -9.91
CA PRO A 50 5.96 9.18 -9.52
C PRO A 50 5.95 8.28 -10.75
N ARG A 51 6.23 6.98 -10.62
CA ARG A 51 6.27 6.10 -11.80
C ARG A 51 4.94 6.07 -12.57
N ASP A 52 3.86 6.52 -11.91
CA ASP A 52 2.51 6.67 -12.44
C ASP A 52 2.24 8.06 -13.06
N GLY A 53 3.15 9.03 -12.90
CA GLY A 53 3.04 10.40 -13.42
C GLY A 53 2.17 11.35 -12.59
N LEU A 54 1.53 10.86 -11.52
CA LEU A 54 0.51 11.57 -10.75
C LEU A 54 1.08 12.37 -9.58
N ALA A 55 0.45 13.47 -9.20
CA ALA A 55 0.81 14.24 -8.01
C ALA A 55 0.69 13.42 -6.71
N VAL A 56 1.30 13.90 -5.63
CA VAL A 56 1.25 13.24 -4.31
C VAL A 56 -0.19 13.16 -3.79
N ASP A 57 -0.96 14.21 -4.02
CA ASP A 57 -2.36 14.39 -3.60
C ASP A 57 -3.40 13.81 -4.58
N ALA A 58 -2.95 13.11 -5.63
CA ALA A 58 -3.87 12.47 -6.58
C ALA A 58 -4.67 11.36 -5.89
N LEU A 59 -6.00 11.37 -6.09
CA LEU A 59 -6.93 10.40 -5.52
C LEU A 59 -7.57 9.54 -6.63
N PRO A 60 -7.86 8.25 -6.36
CA PRO A 60 -8.72 7.45 -7.22
C PRO A 60 -10.13 8.06 -7.29
N GLU A 61 -10.60 8.28 -8.51
CA GLU A 61 -11.92 8.86 -8.76
C GLU A 61 -12.70 7.99 -9.74
N VAL A 62 -13.80 7.43 -9.27
CA VAL A 62 -14.70 6.60 -10.08
C VAL A 62 -16.12 7.02 -9.71
N GLY A 63 -16.91 7.48 -10.68
CA GLY A 63 -18.33 7.76 -10.44
C GLY A 63 -19.16 6.48 -10.24
N ARG A 64 -20.36 6.65 -9.70
CA ARG A 64 -21.37 5.57 -9.69
C ARG A 64 -21.71 5.11 -11.12
N GLY A 65 -22.12 3.85 -11.25
CA GLY A 65 -22.31 3.15 -12.51
C GLY A 65 -21.04 2.48 -13.02
N GLY A 66 -19.96 2.47 -12.22
CA GLY A 66 -18.82 1.60 -12.46
C GLY A 66 -19.23 0.13 -12.30
N GLN A 67 -18.64 -0.76 -13.09
CA GLN A 67 -18.82 -2.21 -12.90
C GLN A 67 -17.54 -3.01 -13.14
N GLU A 68 -16.39 -2.33 -13.19
CA GLU A 68 -15.11 -3.00 -13.31
C GLU A 68 -14.61 -3.41 -11.92
N ALA A 69 -14.46 -4.72 -11.71
CA ALA A 69 -14.08 -5.26 -10.42
C ALA A 69 -12.62 -4.93 -10.07
N CYS A 70 -12.35 -4.69 -8.78
CA CYS A 70 -11.00 -4.47 -8.29
C CYS A 70 -10.16 -5.75 -8.48
N PRO A 71 -9.01 -5.70 -9.18
CA PRO A 71 -8.28 -6.91 -9.54
C PRO A 71 -7.59 -7.61 -8.37
N TYR A 72 -7.53 -6.98 -7.20
CA TYR A 72 -6.84 -7.48 -6.00
C TYR A 72 -7.69 -7.43 -4.73
N LEU A 73 -8.99 -7.10 -4.83
CA LEU A 73 -9.92 -7.14 -3.70
C LEU A 73 -11.28 -7.67 -4.13
N ASP A 74 -11.73 -8.71 -3.45
CA ASP A 74 -13.07 -9.25 -3.61
C ASP A 74 -14.13 -8.31 -3.01
N THR A 75 -15.24 -8.13 -3.71
CA THR A 75 -16.31 -7.21 -3.29
C THR A 75 -17.04 -7.69 -2.05
N GLN A 76 -17.17 -9.00 -1.85
CA GLN A 76 -17.81 -9.56 -0.65
C GLN A 76 -16.92 -9.38 0.57
N PHE A 77 -15.61 -9.62 0.43
CA PHE A 77 -14.63 -9.31 1.46
C PHE A 77 -14.67 -7.82 1.86
N VAL A 78 -14.73 -6.89 0.89
CA VAL A 78 -14.86 -5.46 1.18
C VAL A 78 -16.14 -5.17 1.98
N ALA A 79 -17.27 -5.75 1.56
CA ALA A 79 -18.54 -5.55 2.25
C ALA A 79 -18.47 -6.02 3.71
N ASP A 80 -17.87 -7.19 3.95
CA ASP A 80 -17.78 -7.80 5.28
C ASP A 80 -16.76 -7.08 6.17
N ALA A 81 -15.60 -6.72 5.62
CA ALA A 81 -14.52 -6.05 6.36
C ALA A 81 -14.87 -4.59 6.70
N ASN A 82 -15.47 -3.86 5.76
CA ASN A 82 -15.89 -2.48 5.99
C ASN A 82 -17.22 -2.42 6.78
N GLY A 83 -18.07 -3.45 6.65
CA GLY A 83 -19.33 -3.58 7.37
C GLY A 83 -20.51 -2.90 6.69
N GLN A 84 -20.45 -2.71 5.37
CA GLN A 84 -21.54 -2.15 4.57
C GLN A 84 -21.69 -2.91 3.26
N ARG A 85 -22.93 -3.09 2.79
CA ARG A 85 -23.19 -3.71 1.48
C ARG A 85 -22.54 -2.88 0.38
N VAL A 86 -21.81 -3.53 -0.52
CA VAL A 86 -21.32 -2.91 -1.75
C VAL A 86 -22.48 -2.82 -2.74
N THR A 87 -22.79 -1.61 -3.19
CA THR A 87 -23.87 -1.35 -4.16
C THR A 87 -23.33 -1.03 -5.55
N ASP A 88 -22.10 -0.54 -5.62
CA ASP A 88 -21.44 -0.04 -6.82
C ASP A 88 -19.92 -0.02 -6.59
N PHE A 89 -19.13 -0.12 -7.65
CA PHE A 89 -17.67 -0.12 -7.56
C PHE A 89 -17.04 0.16 -8.92
N GLY A 90 -15.78 0.59 -8.92
CA GLY A 90 -15.00 0.65 -10.15
C GLY A 90 -13.53 0.88 -9.86
N VAL A 91 -12.77 1.00 -10.94
CA VAL A 91 -11.32 1.18 -10.89
C VAL A 91 -10.86 2.43 -11.63
N ASP A 92 -9.82 3.05 -11.11
CA ASP A 92 -9.11 4.17 -11.75
C ASP A 92 -7.76 3.67 -12.27
N THR A 93 -7.66 3.52 -13.59
CA THR A 93 -6.48 2.99 -14.27
C THR A 93 -5.37 4.02 -14.49
N ARG A 94 -5.52 5.26 -13.99
CA ARG A 94 -4.41 6.22 -13.93
C ARG A 94 -3.33 5.75 -12.95
N PHE A 95 -3.70 4.92 -11.98
CA PHE A 95 -2.81 4.30 -11.00
C PHE A 95 -2.35 2.91 -11.48
N ASN A 96 -1.17 2.48 -11.04
CA ASN A 96 -0.65 1.15 -11.31
C ASN A 96 0.00 0.52 -10.05
N PRO A 97 -0.66 -0.42 -9.36
CA PRO A 97 -1.98 -1.04 -9.65
C PRO A 97 -3.15 -0.04 -9.68
N PRO A 98 -4.28 -0.35 -10.37
CA PRO A 98 -5.40 0.56 -10.46
C PRO A 98 -6.00 0.86 -9.09
N GLY A 99 -6.40 2.10 -8.86
CA GLY A 99 -7.09 2.50 -7.63
C GLY A 99 -8.51 1.91 -7.64
N CYS A 100 -9.02 1.48 -6.49
CA CYS A 100 -10.36 0.87 -6.39
C CYS A 100 -11.27 1.70 -5.50
N VAL A 101 -12.48 1.99 -5.99
CA VAL A 101 -13.49 2.77 -5.27
C VAL A 101 -14.74 1.91 -5.10
N PHE A 102 -15.25 1.84 -3.88
CA PHE A 102 -16.43 1.05 -3.54
C PHE A 102 -17.48 1.93 -2.89
N TYR A 103 -18.73 1.78 -3.31
CA TYR A 103 -19.86 2.52 -2.77
C TYR A 103 -20.79 1.63 -1.96
N SER A 104 -21.49 2.27 -1.03
CA SER A 104 -22.65 1.72 -0.33
C SER A 104 -23.87 2.56 -0.71
N TYR A 105 -24.84 2.75 0.17
CA TYR A 105 -25.99 3.62 -0.06
C TYR A 105 -25.71 5.14 -0.05
N PRO A 106 -24.77 5.68 0.76
CA PRO A 106 -24.42 7.12 0.75
C PRO A 106 -23.79 7.58 -0.56
N ASP A 107 -23.86 8.87 -0.88
CA ASP A 107 -23.27 9.40 -2.12
C ASP A 107 -21.73 9.30 -2.12
N GLU A 108 -21.10 9.48 -0.96
CA GLU A 108 -19.67 9.27 -0.80
C GLU A 108 -19.30 7.77 -0.85
N PRO A 109 -18.11 7.42 -1.36
CA PRO A 109 -17.62 6.05 -1.32
C PRO A 109 -17.56 5.51 0.11
N GLN A 110 -17.89 4.23 0.27
CA GLN A 110 -17.68 3.57 1.56
C GLN A 110 -16.21 3.24 1.80
N LEU A 111 -15.44 3.08 0.73
CA LEU A 111 -14.04 2.69 0.76
C LEU A 111 -13.33 3.14 -0.51
N ILE A 112 -12.13 3.69 -0.36
CA ILE A 112 -11.19 3.96 -1.46
C ILE A 112 -9.87 3.29 -1.13
N VAL A 113 -9.30 2.58 -2.12
CA VAL A 113 -8.01 1.91 -2.03
C VAL A 113 -7.09 2.48 -3.10
N MET A 114 -5.91 2.91 -2.68
CA MET A 114 -4.89 3.47 -3.55
C MET A 114 -3.56 2.78 -3.30
N VAL A 115 -2.94 2.32 -4.37
CA VAL A 115 -1.56 1.83 -4.35
C VAL A 115 -0.74 2.72 -5.26
N ARG A 116 0.39 3.23 -4.75
CA ARG A 116 1.29 4.11 -5.48
C ARG A 116 2.65 3.46 -5.63
N ARG A 117 3.24 3.61 -6.81
CA ARG A 117 4.65 3.30 -7.04
C ARG A 117 5.41 4.58 -7.36
N LEU A 118 6.39 4.90 -6.54
CA LEU A 118 7.11 6.16 -6.57
C LEU A 118 8.58 5.94 -6.91
N SER A 119 9.38 7.01 -6.93
CA SER A 119 10.82 6.86 -7.20
C SER A 119 11.65 6.52 -5.96
N SER A 120 11.11 6.73 -4.75
CA SER A 120 11.84 6.53 -3.49
C SER A 120 10.89 6.36 -2.29
N PHE A 121 11.46 5.95 -1.17
CA PHE A 121 10.75 5.88 0.13
C PHE A 121 10.27 7.25 0.60
N GLY A 122 11.09 8.29 0.44
CA GLY A 122 10.70 9.66 0.81
C GLY A 122 9.42 10.11 0.09
N GLN A 123 9.32 9.87 -1.22
CA GLN A 123 8.09 10.19 -1.94
C GLN A 123 6.91 9.32 -1.51
N ALA A 124 7.14 8.03 -1.24
CA ALA A 124 6.09 7.16 -0.72
C ALA A 124 5.54 7.67 0.62
N MET A 125 6.42 8.16 1.50
CA MET A 125 6.03 8.81 2.74
C MET A 125 5.31 10.14 2.53
N GLU A 126 5.64 10.93 1.49
CA GLU A 126 4.85 12.14 1.16
C GLU A 126 3.38 11.80 0.84
N VAL A 127 3.12 10.67 0.16
CA VAL A 127 1.74 10.18 -0.07
C VAL A 127 1.09 9.73 1.24
N VAL A 128 1.83 9.04 2.10
CA VAL A 128 1.34 8.60 3.41
C VAL A 128 0.99 9.80 4.30
N ASP A 129 1.87 10.79 4.41
CA ASP A 129 1.68 11.99 5.23
C ASP A 129 0.54 12.87 4.70
N PHE A 130 0.34 12.90 3.39
CA PHE A 130 -0.85 13.53 2.79
C PHE A 130 -2.14 12.83 3.23
N ALA A 131 -2.16 11.49 3.18
CA ALA A 131 -3.35 10.70 3.48
C ALA A 131 -3.65 10.60 4.99
N ALA A 132 -2.59 10.54 5.81
CA ALA A 132 -2.60 10.36 7.25
C ALA A 132 -1.64 11.36 7.91
N PRO A 133 -2.06 12.63 8.09
CA PRO A 133 -1.17 13.66 8.60
C PRO A 133 -0.67 13.35 10.01
N ILE A 134 0.60 13.68 10.27
CA ILE A 134 1.32 13.34 11.50
C ILE A 134 0.66 13.93 12.76
N ASP A 135 0.06 15.11 12.64
CA ASP A 135 -0.56 15.84 13.76
C ASP A 135 -1.98 15.37 14.11
N SER A 136 -2.58 14.53 13.27
CA SER A 136 -3.98 14.10 13.37
C SER A 136 -4.17 12.59 13.30
N THR A 137 -3.09 11.82 13.13
CA THR A 137 -3.11 10.36 13.10
C THR A 137 -2.13 9.76 14.11
N SER A 138 -2.31 8.47 14.39
CA SER A 138 -1.38 7.67 15.21
C SER A 138 -0.49 6.81 14.30
N PRO A 139 0.69 6.39 14.78
CA PRO A 139 1.55 5.49 14.01
C PRO A 139 0.83 4.19 13.60
N ALA A 140 1.21 3.68 12.42
CA ALA A 140 0.74 2.43 11.86
C ALA A 140 1.92 1.60 11.35
N GLU A 141 2.04 0.37 11.83
CA GLU A 141 3.12 -0.54 11.44
C GLU A 141 2.56 -1.90 10.99
N TYR A 142 3.16 -2.47 9.95
CA TYR A 142 2.88 -3.85 9.52
C TYR A 142 4.13 -4.49 8.89
N GLY A 143 4.90 -5.24 9.67
CA GLY A 143 6.16 -5.80 9.18
C GLY A 143 7.15 -4.67 8.88
N GLU A 144 7.55 -4.52 7.62
CA GLU A 144 8.44 -3.46 7.14
C GLU A 144 7.69 -2.22 6.64
N TRP A 145 6.37 -2.20 6.76
CA TRP A 145 5.52 -1.06 6.38
C TRP A 145 5.34 -0.09 7.55
N ASP A 146 5.51 1.20 7.29
CA ASP A 146 5.42 2.30 8.27
C ASP A 146 4.51 3.43 7.76
N GLY A 147 3.82 4.13 8.66
CA GLY A 147 2.93 5.24 8.33
C GLY A 147 1.95 5.62 9.44
N GLY A 148 0.72 5.96 9.04
CA GLY A 148 -0.29 6.54 9.91
C GLY A 148 -1.67 5.90 9.78
N ARG A 149 -2.43 5.92 10.88
CA ARG A 149 -3.84 5.52 10.92
C ARG A 149 -4.63 6.36 11.90
N GLY A 150 -5.92 6.53 11.64
CA GLY A 150 -6.77 7.27 12.57
C GLY A 150 -8.14 7.57 12.00
N ALA A 151 -9.03 8.07 12.85
CA ALA A 151 -10.27 8.68 12.41
C ALA A 151 -9.99 10.12 11.94
N LEU A 152 -10.53 10.51 10.79
CA LEU A 152 -10.33 11.83 10.20
C LEU A 152 -11.66 12.39 9.70
N GLY A 153 -11.81 13.71 9.81
CA GLY A 153 -12.87 14.46 9.14
C GLY A 153 -12.34 15.07 7.85
N GLY A 154 -13.11 14.98 6.76
CA GLY A 154 -12.74 15.61 5.49
C GLY A 154 -11.78 14.77 4.64
N ILE A 155 -11.89 13.44 4.71
CA ILE A 155 -11.21 12.51 3.79
C ILE A 155 -12.11 12.23 2.58
N PRO A 156 -11.61 11.58 1.51
CA PRO A 156 -12.38 11.35 0.28
C PRO A 156 -13.68 10.54 0.46
N THR A 157 -13.81 9.81 1.57
CA THR A 157 -15.01 9.06 1.99
C THR A 157 -15.92 9.84 2.94
N GLY A 158 -15.67 11.13 3.16
CA GLY A 158 -16.36 11.97 4.15
C GLY A 158 -15.69 11.94 5.54
N ALA A 159 -16.48 11.82 6.60
CA ALA A 159 -15.95 11.50 7.93
C ALA A 159 -15.75 9.98 8.03
N GLY A 160 -14.60 9.55 8.55
CA GLY A 160 -14.30 8.13 8.63
C GLY A 160 -12.90 7.86 9.15
N SER A 161 -12.18 6.93 8.53
CA SER A 161 -10.83 6.57 8.94
C SER A 161 -9.89 6.32 7.76
N VAL A 162 -8.60 6.40 8.05
CA VAL A 162 -7.51 6.09 7.13
C VAL A 162 -6.56 5.06 7.75
N PHE A 163 -5.98 4.24 6.89
CA PHE A 163 -4.74 3.51 7.13
C PHE A 163 -3.84 3.71 5.92
N ALA A 164 -2.68 4.32 6.13
CA ALA A 164 -1.72 4.66 5.08
C ALA A 164 -0.32 4.21 5.51
N VAL A 165 0.34 3.42 4.68
CA VAL A 165 1.68 2.91 4.96
C VAL A 165 2.55 2.87 3.71
N ALA A 166 3.87 2.97 3.90
CA ALA A 166 4.87 2.86 2.85
C ALA A 166 5.93 1.81 3.18
N LYS A 167 6.49 1.21 2.12
CA LYS A 167 7.66 0.34 2.15
C LYS A 167 8.42 0.50 0.84
N ASP A 168 9.75 0.61 0.90
CA ASP A 168 10.62 0.86 -0.25
C ASP A 168 10.17 2.05 -1.10
N SER A 169 9.54 1.84 -2.24
CA SER A 169 9.00 2.91 -3.11
C SER A 169 7.50 2.78 -3.33
N MET A 170 6.83 1.99 -2.48
CA MET A 170 5.42 1.70 -2.55
C MET A 170 4.69 2.40 -1.41
N ALA A 171 3.52 2.96 -1.69
CA ALA A 171 2.57 3.40 -0.67
C ALA A 171 1.23 2.69 -0.88
N VAL A 172 0.60 2.27 0.21
CA VAL A 172 -0.74 1.69 0.24
C VAL A 172 -1.59 2.53 1.17
N VAL A 173 -2.69 3.07 0.63
CA VAL A 173 -3.61 3.94 1.37
C VAL A 173 -5.02 3.39 1.24
N VAL A 174 -5.70 3.27 2.37
CA VAL A 174 -7.11 2.89 2.43
C VAL A 174 -7.87 3.92 3.26
N TRP A 175 -8.85 4.56 2.62
CA TRP A 175 -9.84 5.39 3.30
C TRP A 175 -11.15 4.63 3.42
N SER A 176 -11.79 4.73 4.58
CA SER A 176 -13.08 4.11 4.89
C SER A 176 -14.03 5.18 5.42
N ASN A 177 -15.33 5.08 5.13
CA ASN A 177 -16.37 5.88 5.77
C ASN A 177 -16.73 5.42 7.20
N GLN A 178 -15.96 4.48 7.75
CA GLN A 178 -16.11 3.98 9.12
C GLN A 178 -15.05 4.62 10.02
N GLU A 179 -15.42 5.02 11.23
CA GLU A 179 -14.48 5.63 12.19
C GLU A 179 -13.41 4.64 12.69
N GLN A 180 -13.65 3.33 12.59
CA GLN A 180 -12.72 2.32 13.10
C GLN A 180 -11.60 2.06 12.10
N SER A 181 -10.43 2.66 12.32
CA SER A 181 -9.24 2.50 11.46
C SER A 181 -8.76 1.05 11.32
N VAL A 182 -9.13 0.14 12.25
CA VAL A 182 -8.87 -1.30 12.11
C VAL A 182 -9.50 -1.89 10.83
N LYS A 183 -10.61 -1.33 10.35
CA LYS A 183 -11.26 -1.78 9.10
C LYS A 183 -10.41 -1.43 7.88
N ALA A 184 -9.94 -0.18 7.81
CA ALA A 184 -9.01 0.27 6.78
C ALA A 184 -7.70 -0.54 6.83
N GLU A 185 -7.18 -0.80 8.03
CA GLU A 185 -6.00 -1.64 8.25
C GLU A 185 -6.18 -3.07 7.76
N THR A 186 -7.29 -3.74 8.09
CA THR A 186 -7.59 -5.10 7.64
C THR A 186 -7.60 -5.19 6.11
N ILE A 187 -8.19 -4.20 5.45
CA ILE A 187 -8.26 -4.16 3.99
C ILE A 187 -6.89 -3.86 3.39
N ALA A 188 -6.13 -2.89 3.93
CA ALA A 188 -4.78 -2.56 3.47
C ALA A 188 -3.83 -3.77 3.55
N LYS A 189 -3.90 -4.54 4.65
CA LYS A 189 -3.13 -5.79 4.78
C LYS A 189 -3.52 -6.81 3.72
N GLN A 190 -4.81 -6.96 3.43
CA GLN A 190 -5.27 -7.85 2.37
C GLN A 190 -4.77 -7.40 0.99
N VAL A 191 -4.73 -6.10 0.71
CA VAL A 191 -4.17 -5.52 -0.51
C VAL A 191 -2.68 -5.87 -0.64
N ILE A 192 -1.90 -5.62 0.41
CA ILE A 192 -0.46 -5.94 0.45
C ILE A 192 -0.22 -7.43 0.18
N ILE A 193 -1.00 -8.31 0.80
CA ILE A 193 -0.91 -9.77 0.62
C ILE A 193 -1.27 -10.16 -0.83
N ASN A 194 -2.39 -9.69 -1.36
CA ASN A 194 -2.89 -10.09 -2.67
C ASN A 194 -2.01 -9.60 -3.82
N LEU A 195 -1.35 -8.46 -3.64
CA LEU A 195 -0.42 -7.89 -4.62
C LEU A 195 1.03 -8.35 -4.42
N GLY A 196 1.34 -9.06 -3.33
CA GLY A 196 2.69 -9.51 -3.02
C GLY A 196 3.68 -8.37 -2.80
N LEU A 197 3.26 -7.32 -2.08
CA LEU A 197 4.04 -6.09 -1.89
C LEU A 197 5.02 -6.14 -0.73
#